data_AF-A0A4V2A5K5-F1
#
_entry.id   AF-A0A4V2A5K5-F1
#
_cell.length_a   1.000
_cell.length_b   1.000
_cell.length_c   1.000
_cell.angle_alpha   90.00
_cell.angle_beta   90.00
_cell.angle_gamma   90.00
#
_symmetry.space_group_name_H-M   'P 1'
#
loop_
_entity.id
_entity.type
_entity.pdbx_description
1 polymer ?
#
loop_
_entity_poly.entity_id
_entity_poly.type
_entity_poly.pdbx_seq_one_letter_code
_entity_poly.pdbx_strand_id
1 'polypeptide(L)'
;MSLLIAFRAEILKTRKTVAFYCTLIAAAFIPVIYALNIFTHGLPDEDQSVKDPLNSIFNGSGVINTIAIFPLFVVVLCTLLAQIEYRNQAWKQVLSAPHTKANIFLSKFLTVQLMMVLFIVATHAFMWLVAVTAHYKLPGLHILDRPFDAGRIYQGLLNMYVSTLALCAIQFWISIRFKNFIIGIAVGLALWLVGTLLALEMKSPMAGYFPYSFPSMSVKLDSSAFNLRSLGSAFVILLVGFLEFRRSEKG
;
A
#
# COMPACT_ATOMS: atom_id res chain seq x y z
N MET A 1 17.48 6.67 -24.19
CA MET A 1 17.04 5.30 -23.82
C MET A 1 15.62 5.31 -23.28
N SER A 2 14.83 4.27 -23.53
CA SER A 2 13.42 4.19 -23.14
C SER A 2 13.23 3.98 -21.62
N LEU A 3 12.09 4.45 -21.10
CA LEU A 3 11.66 4.25 -19.71
C LEU A 3 11.59 2.76 -19.34
N LEU A 4 11.18 1.91 -20.29
CA LEU A 4 11.04 0.47 -20.09
C LEU A 4 12.35 -0.21 -19.69
N ILE A 5 13.49 0.23 -20.26
CA ILE A 5 14.80 -0.34 -19.94
C ILE A 5 15.20 0.03 -18.51
N ALA A 6 15.01 1.31 -18.14
CA ALA A 6 15.27 1.77 -16.77
C ALA A 6 14.38 1.04 -15.75
N PHE A 7 13.12 0.79 -16.09
CA PHE A 7 12.19 0.07 -15.23
C PHE A 7 12.58 -1.41 -15.05
N ARG A 8 12.95 -2.11 -16.13
CA ARG A 8 13.45 -3.50 -16.04
C ARG A 8 14.68 -3.61 -15.14
N ALA A 9 15.60 -2.65 -15.22
CA ALA A 9 16.78 -2.61 -14.36
C ALA A 9 16.40 -2.50 -12.87
N GLU A 10 15.41 -1.66 -12.52
CA GLU A 10 14.93 -1.54 -11.14
C GLU A 10 14.19 -2.79 -10.64
N ILE A 11 13.43 -3.48 -11.51
CA ILE A 11 12.79 -4.77 -11.15
C ILE A 11 13.85 -5.83 -10.81
N LEU A 12 14.94 -5.90 -11.59
CA LEU A 12 16.02 -6.85 -11.33
C LEU A 12 16.69 -6.58 -9.98
N LYS A 13 16.85 -5.30 -9.60
CA LYS A 13 17.35 -4.92 -8.27
C LYS A 13 16.43 -5.37 -7.14
N THR A 14 15.12 -5.42 -7.34
CA THR A 14 14.14 -5.69 -6.27
C THR A 14 13.84 -7.16 -6.04
N ARG A 15 14.04 -8.03 -7.05
CA ARG A 15 13.62 -9.44 -7.03
C ARG A 15 14.20 -10.30 -5.89
N LYS A 16 15.33 -9.92 -5.30
CA LYS A 16 15.98 -10.65 -4.19
C LYS A 16 16.32 -9.75 -3.00
N THR A 17 15.63 -8.62 -2.85
CA THR A 17 15.89 -7.70 -1.74
C THR A 17 14.92 -7.92 -0.60
N VAL A 18 15.29 -7.38 0.57
CA VAL A 18 14.43 -7.31 1.74
C VAL A 18 13.06 -6.70 1.41
N ALA A 19 12.97 -5.79 0.43
CA ALA A 19 11.70 -5.20 0.01
C ALA A 19 10.71 -6.24 -0.55
N PHE A 20 11.18 -7.21 -1.35
CA PHE A 20 10.32 -8.26 -1.89
C PHE A 20 9.79 -9.18 -0.78
N TYR A 21 10.67 -9.67 0.10
CA TYR A 21 10.26 -10.52 1.21
C TYR A 21 9.35 -9.77 2.20
N CYS A 22 9.67 -8.50 2.51
CA CYS A 22 8.83 -7.65 3.33
C CYS A 22 7.44 -7.46 2.74
N THR A 23 7.33 -7.37 1.41
CA THR A 23 6.02 -7.31 0.71
C THR A 23 5.19 -8.56 0.98
N LEU A 24 5.78 -9.75 0.83
CA LEU A 24 5.07 -11.01 1.08
C LEU A 24 4.69 -11.19 2.56
N ILE A 25 5.60 -10.84 3.47
CA ILE A 25 5.36 -10.93 4.92
C ILE A 25 4.25 -9.95 5.34
N ALA A 26 4.32 -8.69 4.90
CA ALA A 26 3.29 -7.71 5.19
C ALA A 26 1.94 -8.11 4.59
N ALA A 27 1.93 -8.68 3.38
CA ALA A 27 0.72 -9.14 2.72
C ALA A 27 0.05 -10.32 3.45
N ALA A 28 0.83 -11.16 4.13
CA ALA A 28 0.35 -12.29 4.93
C ALA A 28 -0.19 -11.87 6.31
N PHE A 29 0.11 -10.66 6.77
CA PHE A 29 -0.20 -10.22 8.14
C PHE A 29 -1.70 -10.30 8.48
N ILE A 30 -2.57 -9.70 7.65
CA ILE A 30 -4.03 -9.76 7.85
C ILE A 30 -4.61 -11.16 7.67
N PRO A 31 -4.28 -11.91 6.59
CA PRO A 31 -4.69 -13.30 6.45
C PRO A 31 -4.37 -14.17 7.66
N VAL A 32 -3.17 -14.05 8.24
CA VAL A 32 -2.78 -14.80 9.44
C VAL A 32 -3.64 -14.41 10.65
N ILE A 33 -3.89 -13.12 10.86
CA ILE A 33 -4.76 -12.66 11.95
C ILE A 33 -6.19 -13.21 11.79
N TYR A 34 -6.75 -13.15 10.58
CA TYR A 34 -8.07 -13.70 10.28
C TYR A 34 -8.13 -15.22 10.50
N ALA A 35 -7.12 -15.95 10.02
CA ALA A 35 -7.03 -17.39 10.25
C ALA A 35 -7.03 -17.70 11.76
N LEU A 36 -6.16 -17.04 12.53
CA LEU A 36 -6.06 -17.22 13.98
C LEU A 36 -7.38 -16.91 14.68
N ASN A 37 -8.07 -15.84 14.28
CA ASN A 37 -9.38 -15.48 14.82
C ASN A 37 -10.41 -16.59 14.53
N ILE A 38 -10.47 -17.10 13.31
CA ILE A 38 -11.38 -18.19 12.90
C ILE A 38 -11.11 -19.48 13.67
N PHE A 39 -9.84 -19.82 13.92
CA PHE A 39 -9.49 -21.03 14.68
C PHE A 39 -9.82 -20.94 16.17
N THR A 40 -9.85 -19.74 16.74
CA THR A 40 -10.00 -19.52 18.19
C THR A 40 -11.40 -19.07 18.60
N HIS A 41 -12.05 -18.23 17.80
CA HIS A 41 -13.30 -17.53 18.14
C HIS A 41 -14.36 -17.60 17.03
N GLY A 42 -14.07 -18.16 15.84
CA GLY A 42 -15.01 -18.17 14.72
C GLY A 42 -14.93 -16.92 13.84
N LEU A 43 -16.01 -16.57 13.14
CA LEU A 43 -15.99 -15.39 12.25
C LEU A 43 -16.05 -14.09 13.06
N PRO A 44 -15.33 -13.04 12.66
CA PRO A 44 -15.50 -11.70 13.23
C PRO A 44 -16.95 -11.21 13.07
N ASP A 45 -17.53 -10.55 14.07
CA ASP A 45 -18.92 -10.03 14.04
C ASP A 45 -19.97 -11.08 13.61
N GLU A 46 -20.16 -12.11 14.43
CA GLU A 46 -20.97 -13.31 14.12
C GLU A 46 -22.35 -12.98 13.51
N ASP A 47 -23.10 -12.03 14.05
CA ASP A 47 -24.48 -11.73 13.61
C ASP A 47 -24.60 -11.28 12.15
N GLN A 48 -23.62 -10.51 11.66
CA GLN A 48 -23.59 -10.05 10.26
C GLN A 48 -22.83 -11.05 9.37
N SER A 49 -21.75 -11.62 9.90
CA SER A 49 -20.90 -12.55 9.16
C SER A 49 -21.53 -13.90 8.90
N VAL A 50 -22.48 -14.37 9.73
CA VAL A 50 -23.19 -15.63 9.46
C VAL A 50 -24.11 -15.51 8.25
N LYS A 51 -24.63 -14.31 7.95
CA LYS A 51 -25.53 -14.08 6.81
C LYS A 51 -24.79 -14.09 5.47
N ASP A 52 -23.57 -13.55 5.47
CA ASP A 52 -22.73 -13.46 4.28
C ASP A 52 -21.23 -13.69 4.62
N PRO A 53 -20.86 -14.93 4.97
CA PRO A 53 -19.56 -15.24 5.55
C PRO A 53 -18.40 -15.00 4.59
N LEU A 54 -18.59 -15.33 3.31
CA LEU A 54 -17.54 -15.17 2.32
C LEU A 54 -17.23 -13.68 2.09
N ASN A 55 -18.25 -12.86 1.81
CA ASN A 55 -18.02 -11.44 1.56
C ASN A 55 -17.62 -10.71 2.85
N SER A 56 -18.05 -11.13 4.03
CA SER A 56 -17.61 -10.54 5.30
C SER A 56 -16.11 -10.69 5.53
N ILE A 57 -15.55 -11.89 5.26
CA ILE A 57 -14.10 -12.15 5.37
C ILE A 57 -13.30 -11.18 4.47
N PHE A 58 -13.72 -11.00 3.21
CA PHE A 58 -13.02 -10.12 2.27
C PHE A 58 -13.26 -8.63 2.55
N ASN A 59 -14.48 -8.22 2.91
CA ASN A 59 -14.79 -6.82 3.22
C ASN A 59 -14.08 -6.37 4.51
N GLY A 60 -14.18 -7.15 5.59
CA GLY A 60 -13.53 -6.82 6.86
C GLY A 60 -12.01 -6.77 6.73
N SER A 61 -11.41 -7.76 6.06
CA SER A 61 -9.96 -7.76 5.82
C SER A 61 -9.54 -6.60 4.91
N GLY A 62 -10.34 -6.24 3.92
CA GLY A 62 -10.13 -5.08 3.05
C GLY A 62 -10.14 -3.76 3.81
N VAL A 63 -11.06 -3.58 4.75
CA VAL A 63 -11.15 -2.38 5.62
C VAL A 63 -9.89 -2.22 6.46
N ILE A 64 -9.46 -3.28 7.17
CA ILE A 64 -8.27 -3.22 8.04
C ILE A 64 -6.99 -2.99 7.20
N ASN A 65 -6.89 -3.64 6.04
CA ASN A 65 -5.78 -3.40 5.12
C ASN A 65 -5.73 -1.95 4.64
N THR A 66 -6.87 -1.38 4.24
CA THR A 66 -6.96 -0.02 3.72
C THR A 66 -6.57 1.02 4.76
N ILE A 67 -7.03 0.85 6.00
CA ILE A 67 -6.80 1.83 7.07
C ILE A 67 -5.36 1.75 7.61
N ALA A 68 -4.83 0.53 7.79
CA ALA A 68 -3.61 0.32 8.56
C ALA A 68 -2.48 -0.33 7.75
N ILE A 69 -2.63 -1.60 7.40
CA ILE A 69 -1.47 -2.39 6.95
C ILE A 69 -0.92 -1.89 5.62
N PHE A 70 -1.77 -1.50 4.68
CA PHE A 70 -1.33 -1.05 3.37
C PHE A 70 -0.62 0.32 3.41
N PRO A 71 -1.18 1.38 4.04
CA PRO A 71 -0.44 2.63 4.28
C PRO A 71 0.91 2.43 4.98
N LEU A 72 0.94 1.62 6.04
CA LEU A 72 2.16 1.32 6.80
C LEU A 72 3.19 0.57 5.95
N PHE A 73 2.73 -0.41 5.16
CA PHE A 73 3.57 -1.10 4.20
C PHE A 73 4.19 -0.13 3.19
N VAL A 74 3.41 0.80 2.63
CA VAL A 74 3.90 1.83 1.69
C VAL A 74 4.99 2.70 2.34
N VAL A 75 4.83 3.08 3.61
CA VAL A 75 5.84 3.81 4.40
C VAL A 75 7.17 3.06 4.43
N VAL A 76 7.12 1.78 4.82
CA VAL A 76 8.31 0.93 4.92
C VAL A 76 8.91 0.66 3.54
N LEU A 77 8.09 0.34 2.54
CA LEU A 77 8.48 0.00 1.18
C LEU A 77 9.25 1.15 0.51
N CYS A 78 8.70 2.36 0.51
CA CYS A 78 9.37 3.53 -0.09
C CYS A 78 10.74 3.76 0.54
N THR A 79 10.81 3.61 1.87
CA THR A 79 12.06 3.82 2.60
C THR A 79 13.07 2.71 2.29
N LEU A 80 12.66 1.45 2.27
CA LEU A 80 13.51 0.30 1.92
C LEU A 80 14.07 0.43 0.50
N LEU A 81 13.24 0.78 -0.47
CA LEU A 81 13.67 0.92 -1.87
C LEU A 81 14.67 2.06 -2.05
N ALA A 82 14.48 3.19 -1.35
CA ALA A 82 15.47 4.26 -1.37
C ALA A 82 16.80 3.85 -0.69
N GLN A 83 16.75 3.03 0.36
CA GLN A 83 17.96 2.56 1.05
C GLN A 83 18.85 1.65 0.20
N ILE A 84 18.30 0.93 -0.77
CA ILE A 84 19.10 0.15 -1.72
C ILE A 84 20.13 1.06 -2.42
N GLU A 85 19.73 2.29 -2.74
CA GLU A 85 20.58 3.25 -3.42
C GLU A 85 21.58 3.93 -2.46
N TYR A 86 21.14 4.26 -1.24
CA TYR A 86 22.01 4.92 -0.26
C TYR A 86 23.08 4.00 0.34
N ARG A 87 22.72 2.76 0.67
CA ARG A 87 23.66 1.79 1.27
C ARG A 87 24.76 1.38 0.30
N ASN A 88 24.43 1.28 -0.98
CA ASN A 88 25.37 0.88 -2.03
C ASN A 88 26.07 2.07 -2.69
N GLN A 89 25.85 3.31 -2.22
CA GLN A 89 26.32 4.54 -2.87
C GLN A 89 26.01 4.59 -4.38
N ALA A 90 24.91 3.94 -4.79
CA ALA A 90 24.62 3.64 -6.18
C ALA A 90 24.03 4.83 -6.94
N TRP A 91 23.66 5.92 -6.25
CA TRP A 91 23.15 7.14 -6.88
C TRP A 91 24.12 7.71 -7.94
N LYS A 92 25.44 7.66 -7.73
CA LYS A 92 26.43 8.12 -8.71
C LYS A 92 26.39 7.28 -9.98
N GLN A 93 26.33 5.95 -9.84
CA GLN A 93 26.26 5.02 -10.96
C GLN A 93 24.92 5.13 -11.71
N VAL A 94 23.81 5.31 -10.98
CA VAL A 94 22.48 5.45 -11.59
C VAL A 94 22.36 6.77 -12.34
N LEU A 95 22.95 7.86 -11.84
CA LEU A 95 22.90 9.17 -12.49
C LEU A 95 23.92 9.34 -13.62
N SER A 96 24.98 8.53 -13.67
CA SER A 96 25.92 8.50 -14.80
C SER A 96 25.46 7.62 -15.96
N ALA A 97 24.47 6.75 -15.73
CA ALA A 97 23.88 5.93 -16.78
C ALA A 97 23.20 6.81 -17.86
N PRO A 98 23.16 6.38 -19.13
CA PRO A 98 22.59 7.15 -20.26
C PRO A 98 21.04 7.18 -20.26
N HIS A 99 20.45 7.46 -19.10
CA HIS A 99 19.02 7.66 -18.87
C HIS A 99 18.75 9.10 -18.44
N THR A 100 17.60 9.65 -18.85
CA THR A 100 17.17 10.96 -18.35
C THR A 100 16.83 10.86 -16.87
N LYS A 101 17.02 11.95 -16.11
CA LYS A 101 16.60 12.01 -14.69
C LYS A 101 15.11 11.69 -14.51
N ALA A 102 14.27 12.05 -15.49
CA ALA A 102 12.85 11.71 -15.50
C ALA A 102 12.62 10.20 -15.57
N ASN A 103 13.32 9.50 -16.45
CA ASN A 103 13.19 8.05 -16.58
C ASN A 103 13.66 7.33 -15.31
N ILE A 104 14.71 7.82 -14.64
CA ILE A 104 15.20 7.28 -13.37
C ILE A 104 14.17 7.49 -12.25
N PHE A 105 13.60 8.70 -12.16
CA PHE A 105 12.60 9.02 -11.13
C PHE A 105 11.33 8.18 -11.31
N LEU A 106 10.80 8.15 -12.54
CA LEU A 106 9.58 7.40 -12.86
C LEU A 106 9.78 5.88 -12.74
N SER A 107 10.93 5.33 -13.16
CA SER A 107 11.19 3.90 -13.01
C SER A 107 11.19 3.46 -11.55
N LYS A 108 11.74 4.28 -10.65
CA LYS A 108 11.73 4.03 -9.20
C LYS A 108 10.32 4.10 -8.63
N PHE A 109 9.55 5.12 -8.98
CA PHE A 109 8.16 5.22 -8.54
C PHE A 109 7.32 4.05 -9.06
N LEU A 110 7.46 3.66 -10.34
CA LEU A 110 6.78 2.50 -10.90
C LEU A 110 7.17 1.19 -10.21
N THR A 111 8.39 1.10 -9.68
CA THR A 111 8.82 -0.07 -8.89
C THR A 111 8.10 -0.12 -7.55
N VAL A 112 7.87 1.02 -6.91
CA VAL A 112 6.99 1.11 -5.72
C VAL A 112 5.58 0.64 -6.08
N GLN A 113 5.02 1.12 -7.20
CA GLN A 113 3.69 0.73 -7.66
C GLN A 113 3.57 -0.77 -7.93
N LEU A 114 4.58 -1.37 -8.56
CA LEU A 114 4.63 -2.81 -8.80
C LEU A 114 4.58 -3.61 -7.49
N MET A 115 5.34 -3.18 -6.47
CA MET A 115 5.35 -3.84 -5.16
C MET A 115 4.02 -3.64 -4.40
N MET A 116 3.37 -2.49 -4.56
CA MET A 116 2.01 -2.26 -4.05
C MET A 116 0.98 -3.21 -4.69
N VAL A 117 1.03 -3.39 -6.01
CA VAL A 117 0.15 -4.35 -6.70
C VAL A 117 0.45 -5.77 -6.25
N LEU A 118 1.74 -6.14 -6.11
CA LEU A 118 2.13 -7.45 -5.60
C LEU A 118 1.60 -7.70 -4.19
N PHE A 119 1.66 -6.69 -3.30
CA PHE A 119 1.05 -6.77 -1.97
C PHE A 119 -0.44 -7.11 -2.06
N ILE A 120 -1.19 -6.37 -2.87
CA ILE A 120 -2.64 -6.54 -3.01
C ILE A 120 -2.98 -7.96 -3.51
N VAL A 121 -2.30 -8.40 -4.57
CA VAL A 121 -2.49 -9.74 -5.15
C VAL A 121 -2.13 -10.83 -4.14
N ALA A 122 -1.00 -10.69 -3.43
CA ALA A 122 -0.57 -11.66 -2.44
C ALA A 122 -1.55 -11.73 -1.26
N THR A 123 -1.99 -10.59 -0.71
CA THR A 123 -2.99 -10.55 0.36
C THR A 123 -4.27 -11.23 -0.07
N HIS A 124 -4.78 -10.97 -1.28
CA HIS A 124 -5.99 -11.63 -1.78
C HIS A 124 -5.81 -13.13 -1.97
N ALA A 125 -4.68 -13.57 -2.52
CA ALA A 125 -4.37 -14.99 -2.64
C ALA A 125 -4.34 -15.68 -1.26
N PHE A 126 -3.72 -15.05 -0.26
CA PHE A 126 -3.70 -15.57 1.10
C PHE A 126 -5.10 -15.54 1.76
N MET A 127 -5.92 -14.53 1.52
CA MET A 127 -7.30 -14.49 2.01
C MET A 127 -8.17 -15.61 1.42
N TRP A 128 -7.95 -16.01 0.17
CA TRP A 128 -8.60 -17.19 -0.40
C TRP A 128 -8.21 -18.47 0.34
N LEU A 129 -6.93 -18.63 0.71
CA LEU A 129 -6.52 -19.75 1.56
C LEU A 129 -7.25 -19.72 2.91
N VAL A 130 -7.39 -18.54 3.51
CA VAL A 130 -8.17 -18.36 4.74
C VAL A 130 -9.62 -18.77 4.55
N ALA A 131 -10.29 -18.31 3.49
CA ALA A 131 -11.68 -18.66 3.20
C ALA A 131 -11.88 -20.18 3.02
N VAL A 132 -10.95 -20.85 2.34
CA VAL A 132 -10.95 -22.32 2.20
C VAL A 132 -10.78 -22.99 3.56
N THR A 133 -9.81 -22.57 4.38
CA THR A 133 -9.64 -23.15 5.73
C THR A 133 -10.85 -22.90 6.63
N ALA A 134 -11.49 -21.74 6.50
CA ALA A 134 -12.68 -21.37 7.26
C ALA A 134 -13.88 -22.26 6.91
N HIS A 135 -14.06 -22.58 5.62
CA HIS A 135 -15.13 -23.46 5.17
C HIS A 135 -15.05 -24.85 5.80
N TYR A 136 -13.85 -25.44 5.88
CA TYR A 136 -13.67 -26.74 6.53
C TYR A 136 -13.78 -26.67 8.06
N LYS A 137 -13.40 -25.54 8.67
CA LYS A 137 -13.47 -25.35 10.12
C LYS A 137 -14.91 -25.09 10.61
N LEU A 138 -15.70 -24.40 9.80
CA LEU A 138 -17.08 -23.98 10.09
C LEU A 138 -18.03 -24.55 9.03
N PRO A 139 -18.21 -25.89 8.96
CA PRO A 139 -18.95 -26.53 7.88
C PRO A 139 -20.42 -26.08 7.81
N GLY A 140 -21.03 -25.74 8.95
CA GLY A 140 -22.41 -25.26 9.01
C GLY A 140 -22.67 -23.93 8.30
N LEU A 141 -21.62 -23.17 7.94
CA LEU A 141 -21.75 -21.87 7.29
C LEU A 141 -21.69 -21.94 5.76
N HIS A 142 -21.27 -23.09 5.19
CA HIS A 142 -21.20 -23.30 3.74
C HIS A 142 -20.48 -22.15 3.00
N ILE A 143 -19.36 -21.68 3.58
CA ILE A 143 -18.72 -20.40 3.20
C ILE A 143 -18.43 -20.32 1.69
N LEU A 144 -17.86 -21.37 1.08
CA LEU A 144 -17.51 -21.38 -0.35
C LEU A 144 -18.73 -21.52 -1.27
N ASP A 145 -19.89 -21.94 -0.76
CA ASP A 145 -21.12 -22.09 -1.53
C ASP A 145 -21.88 -20.75 -1.64
N ARG A 146 -21.46 -19.73 -0.89
CA ARG A 146 -22.07 -18.40 -0.91
C ARG A 146 -21.62 -17.61 -2.15
N PRO A 147 -22.52 -16.79 -2.73
CA PRO A 147 -22.17 -15.96 -3.88
C PRO A 147 -21.07 -14.95 -3.51
N PHE A 148 -20.02 -14.90 -4.33
CA PHE A 148 -18.93 -13.95 -4.16
C PHE A 148 -19.23 -12.65 -4.91
N ASP A 149 -19.33 -11.54 -4.18
CA ASP A 149 -19.52 -10.20 -4.77
C ASP A 149 -18.18 -9.65 -5.27
N ALA A 150 -17.70 -10.23 -6.37
CA ALA A 150 -16.45 -9.84 -6.99
C ALA A 150 -16.43 -8.34 -7.34
N GLY A 151 -17.56 -7.78 -7.78
CA GLY A 151 -17.68 -6.38 -8.17
C GLY A 151 -17.34 -5.44 -7.01
N ARG A 152 -17.97 -5.65 -5.85
CA ARG A 152 -17.71 -4.85 -4.64
C ARG A 152 -16.29 -5.03 -4.13
N ILE A 153 -15.76 -6.27 -4.13
CA ILE A 153 -14.40 -6.53 -3.67
C ILE A 153 -13.36 -5.84 -4.58
N TYR A 154 -13.51 -5.93 -5.90
CA TYR A 154 -12.60 -5.25 -6.83
C TYR A 154 -12.70 -3.72 -6.73
N GLN A 155 -13.89 -3.17 -6.51
CA GLN A 155 -14.05 -1.73 -6.24
C GLN A 155 -13.34 -1.32 -4.95
N GLY A 156 -13.46 -2.12 -3.88
CA GLY A 156 -12.75 -1.90 -2.62
C GLY A 156 -11.23 -1.93 -2.80
N LEU A 157 -10.71 -2.85 -3.62
CA LEU A 157 -9.30 -2.93 -3.96
C LEU A 157 -8.78 -1.72 -4.73
N LEU A 158 -9.53 -1.30 -5.76
CA LEU A 158 -9.19 -0.10 -6.52
C LEU A 158 -9.21 1.13 -5.62
N ASN A 159 -10.22 1.24 -4.76
CA ASN A 159 -10.32 2.33 -3.79
C ASN A 159 -9.12 2.34 -2.82
N MET A 160 -8.74 1.18 -2.26
CA MET A 160 -7.56 1.06 -1.40
C MET A 160 -6.28 1.53 -2.11
N TYR A 161 -6.09 1.10 -3.36
CA TYR A 161 -4.92 1.46 -4.15
C TYR A 161 -4.88 2.97 -4.46
N VAL A 162 -5.98 3.51 -5.00
CA VAL A 162 -6.06 4.90 -5.45
C VAL A 162 -6.02 5.87 -4.26
N SER A 163 -6.77 5.59 -3.19
CA SER A 163 -6.77 6.44 -1.99
C SER A 163 -5.39 6.55 -1.35
N THR A 164 -4.55 5.51 -1.43
CA THR A 164 -3.19 5.49 -0.88
C THR A 164 -2.15 6.15 -1.79
N LEU A 165 -2.48 6.50 -3.03
CA LEU A 165 -1.50 7.00 -4.01
C LEU A 165 -0.84 8.32 -3.58
N ALA A 166 -1.60 9.25 -3.00
CA ALA A 166 -1.06 10.51 -2.49
C ALA A 166 -0.08 10.32 -1.33
N LEU A 167 -0.43 9.44 -0.37
CA LEU A 167 0.47 9.03 0.70
C LEU A 167 1.75 8.44 0.11
N CYS A 168 1.61 7.53 -0.87
CA CYS A 168 2.74 6.92 -1.54
C CYS A 168 3.66 7.96 -2.22
N ALA A 169 3.09 8.97 -2.87
CA ALA A 169 3.85 10.03 -3.52
C ALA A 169 4.67 10.86 -2.51
N ILE A 170 4.06 11.26 -1.39
CA ILE A 170 4.74 11.99 -0.31
C ILE A 170 5.86 11.14 0.25
N GLN A 171 5.54 9.89 0.59
CA GLN A 171 6.50 9.00 1.19
C GLN A 171 7.68 8.73 0.26
N PHE A 172 7.41 8.47 -1.02
CA PHE A 172 8.45 8.28 -2.03
C PHE A 172 9.37 9.50 -2.09
N TRP A 173 8.81 10.72 -2.12
CA TRP A 173 9.57 11.96 -2.11
C TRP A 173 10.46 12.10 -0.86
N ILE A 174 9.91 11.86 0.33
CA ILE A 174 10.68 11.86 1.59
C ILE A 174 11.82 10.84 1.53
N SER A 175 11.51 9.60 1.12
CA SER A 175 12.48 8.50 1.08
C SER A 175 13.65 8.77 0.15
N ILE A 176 13.43 9.42 -1.00
CA ILE A 176 14.53 9.79 -1.93
C ILE A 176 15.26 11.08 -1.52
N ARG A 177 14.76 11.82 -0.52
CA ARG A 177 15.35 13.08 -0.06
C ARG A 177 16.32 12.87 1.10
N PHE A 178 15.99 11.95 2.00
CA PHE A 178 16.76 11.70 3.21
C PHE A 178 17.55 10.39 3.10
N LYS A 179 18.88 10.48 3.30
CA LYS A 179 19.77 9.31 3.35
C LYS A 179 19.46 8.41 4.55
N ASN A 180 18.95 8.98 5.65
CA ASN A 180 18.69 8.27 6.91
C ASN A 180 17.37 7.49 6.83
N PHE A 181 17.47 6.17 6.97
CA PHE A 181 16.33 5.24 7.00
C PHE A 181 15.30 5.57 8.09
N ILE A 182 15.77 5.92 9.29
CA ILE A 182 14.90 6.14 10.45
C ILE A 182 14.01 7.36 10.24
N ILE A 183 14.53 8.43 9.62
CA ILE A 183 13.75 9.65 9.37
C ILE A 183 12.57 9.35 8.45
N GLY A 184 12.77 8.61 7.36
CA GLY A 184 11.69 8.28 6.42
C GLY A 184 10.57 7.47 7.08
N ILE A 185 10.94 6.48 7.91
CA ILE A 185 9.95 5.67 8.64
C ILE A 185 9.24 6.50 9.72
N ALA A 186 9.98 7.20 10.58
CA ALA A 186 9.39 7.95 11.69
C ALA A 186 8.41 9.01 11.20
N VAL A 187 8.78 9.76 10.14
CA VAL A 187 7.88 10.76 9.54
C VAL A 187 6.65 10.09 8.93
N GLY A 188 6.83 9.02 8.15
CA GLY A 188 5.70 8.32 7.53
C GLY A 188 4.73 7.72 8.55
N LEU A 189 5.25 7.12 9.62
CA LEU A 189 4.45 6.58 10.72
C LEU A 189 3.71 7.68 11.48
N ALA A 190 4.39 8.78 11.80
CA ALA A 190 3.76 9.92 12.49
C ALA A 190 2.64 10.54 11.65
N LEU A 191 2.87 10.75 10.36
CA LEU A 191 1.85 11.28 9.45
C LEU A 191 0.69 10.30 9.27
N TRP A 192 0.95 9.00 9.19
CA TRP A 192 -0.12 7.99 9.15
C TRP A 192 -0.96 8.01 10.44
N LEU A 193 -0.32 8.04 11.62
CA LEU A 193 -1.01 8.13 12.90
C LEU A 193 -1.87 9.40 13.01
N VAL A 194 -1.32 10.55 12.65
CA VAL A 194 -2.09 11.81 12.64
C VAL A 194 -3.27 11.70 11.66
N GLY A 195 -3.06 11.12 10.48
CA GLY A 195 -4.09 10.99 9.45
C GLY A 195 -5.22 10.07 9.87
N THR A 196 -4.91 8.93 10.48
CA THR A 196 -5.90 8.00 11.00
C THR A 196 -6.66 8.60 12.18
N LEU A 197 -6.00 9.29 13.11
CA LEU A 197 -6.67 9.97 14.23
C LEU A 197 -7.62 11.08 13.75
N LEU A 198 -7.20 11.90 12.79
CA LEU A 198 -8.04 12.95 12.22
C LEU A 198 -9.30 12.38 11.55
N ALA A 199 -9.15 11.28 10.81
CA ALA A 199 -10.25 10.63 10.08
C ALA A 199 -11.18 9.80 10.98
N LEU A 200 -10.62 9.10 11.97
CA LEU A 200 -11.35 8.10 12.73
C LEU A 200 -11.94 8.67 14.02
N GLU A 201 -11.14 9.43 14.77
CA GLU A 201 -11.48 9.90 16.12
C GLU A 201 -11.98 11.33 16.12
N MET A 202 -11.22 12.26 15.53
CA MET A 202 -11.50 13.69 15.65
C MET A 202 -12.61 14.18 14.71
N LYS A 203 -12.95 13.43 13.66
CA LYS A 203 -13.92 13.79 12.61
C LYS A 203 -13.71 15.21 12.07
N SER A 204 -12.46 15.66 12.01
CA SER A 204 -12.12 17.02 11.64
C SER A 204 -12.27 17.22 10.13
N PRO A 205 -12.77 18.38 9.64
CA PRO A 205 -12.76 18.72 8.22
C PRO A 205 -11.35 18.66 7.60
N MET A 206 -10.30 18.78 8.42
CA MET A 206 -8.90 18.69 8.01
C MET A 206 -8.53 17.32 7.43
N ALA A 207 -9.20 16.24 7.86
CA ALA A 207 -9.05 14.92 7.25
C ALA A 207 -9.46 14.92 5.76
N GLY A 208 -10.28 15.88 5.33
CA GLY A 208 -10.62 16.07 3.92
C GLY A 208 -9.45 16.48 3.03
N TYR A 209 -8.39 17.04 3.62
CA TYR A 209 -7.28 17.68 2.90
C TYR A 209 -5.93 17.03 3.16
N PHE A 210 -5.84 16.18 4.19
CA PHE A 210 -4.58 15.57 4.61
C PHE A 210 -4.36 14.21 3.93
N PRO A 211 -3.37 14.05 3.02
CA PRO A 211 -3.26 12.86 2.19
C PRO A 211 -3.11 11.53 2.93
N TYR A 212 -2.47 11.52 4.10
CA TYR A 212 -2.32 10.31 4.91
C TYR A 212 -3.64 9.84 5.54
N SER A 213 -4.68 10.67 5.53
CA SER A 213 -6.01 10.32 6.02
C SER A 213 -6.95 9.80 4.93
N PHE A 214 -6.58 9.95 3.64
CA PHE A 214 -7.45 9.54 2.52
C PHE A 214 -7.81 8.06 2.52
N PRO A 215 -6.90 7.10 2.81
CA PRO A 215 -7.27 5.69 2.89
C PRO A 215 -8.39 5.45 3.93
N SER A 216 -8.24 6.01 5.13
CA SER A 216 -9.23 5.89 6.20
C SER A 216 -10.57 6.56 5.87
N MET A 217 -10.53 7.73 5.23
CA MET A 217 -11.73 8.46 4.81
C MET A 217 -12.47 7.75 3.68
N SER A 218 -11.73 7.12 2.75
CA SER A 218 -12.30 6.40 1.60
C SER A 218 -13.13 5.18 1.99
N VAL A 219 -12.91 4.64 3.19
CA VAL A 219 -13.68 3.52 3.75
C VAL A 219 -14.97 4.03 4.43
N LYS A 220 -14.93 5.21 5.05
CA LYS A 220 -16.06 5.76 5.82
C LYS A 220 -17.05 6.58 4.98
N LEU A 221 -16.54 7.30 3.99
CA LEU A 221 -17.27 8.28 3.19
C LEU A 221 -17.20 7.93 1.71
N ASP A 222 -17.81 8.76 0.87
CA ASP A 222 -17.80 8.59 -0.59
C ASP A 222 -16.36 8.43 -1.13
N SER A 223 -16.04 7.19 -1.48
CA SER A 223 -14.75 6.75 -1.98
C SER A 223 -14.31 7.51 -3.23
N SER A 224 -15.25 7.93 -4.09
CA SER A 224 -14.95 8.61 -5.36
C SER A 224 -14.26 9.96 -5.15
N ALA A 225 -14.79 10.78 -4.25
CA ALA A 225 -14.24 12.10 -3.97
C ALA A 225 -12.82 12.04 -3.41
N PHE A 226 -12.55 11.09 -2.51
CA PHE A 226 -11.22 10.88 -1.93
C PHE A 226 -10.24 10.28 -2.93
N ASN A 227 -10.69 9.40 -3.81
CA ASN A 227 -9.87 8.86 -4.89
C ASN A 227 -9.40 9.96 -5.85
N LEU A 228 -10.31 10.85 -6.25
CA LEU A 228 -9.95 11.98 -7.11
C LEU A 228 -8.96 12.93 -6.44
N ARG A 229 -9.18 13.26 -5.16
CA ARG A 229 -8.25 14.07 -4.37
C ARG A 229 -6.89 13.39 -4.23
N SER A 230 -6.85 12.08 -4.04
CA SER A 230 -5.61 11.32 -3.94
C SER A 230 -4.83 11.32 -5.25
N LEU A 231 -5.50 11.07 -6.39
CA LEU A 231 -4.88 11.15 -7.71
C LEU A 231 -4.30 12.54 -7.99
N GLY A 232 -5.09 13.60 -7.75
CA GLY A 232 -4.68 14.98 -7.98
C GLY A 232 -3.48 15.39 -7.11
N SER A 233 -3.53 15.09 -5.81
CA SER A 233 -2.43 15.39 -4.89
C SER A 233 -1.18 14.55 -5.18
N ALA A 234 -1.32 13.27 -5.52
CA ALA A 234 -0.21 12.42 -5.94
C ALA A 234 0.52 13.01 -7.16
N PHE A 235 -0.23 13.46 -8.18
CA PHE A 235 0.34 14.07 -9.37
C PHE A 235 1.14 15.34 -9.04
N VAL A 236 0.56 16.26 -8.25
CA VAL A 236 1.25 17.50 -7.83
C VAL A 236 2.52 17.19 -7.04
N ILE A 237 2.46 16.25 -6.10
CA ILE A 237 3.60 15.88 -5.25
C ILE A 237 4.70 15.22 -6.07
N LEU A 238 4.34 14.35 -7.03
CA LEU A 238 5.32 13.75 -7.94
C LEU A 238 5.99 14.78 -8.85
N LEU A 239 5.25 15.77 -9.34
CA LEU A 239 5.82 16.88 -10.11
C LEU A 239 6.80 17.70 -9.28
N VAL A 240 6.42 18.11 -8.07
CA VAL A 240 7.29 18.86 -7.16
C VAL A 240 8.54 18.03 -6.82
N GLY A 241 8.34 16.76 -6.45
CA GLY A 241 9.44 15.85 -6.13
C GLY A 241 10.38 15.61 -7.30
N PHE A 242 9.86 15.55 -8.53
CA PHE A 242 10.69 15.45 -9.73
C PHE A 242 11.49 16.74 -10.00
N LEU A 243 10.87 17.92 -9.85
CA LEU A 243 11.56 19.20 -10.04
C LEU A 243 12.72 19.38 -9.05
N GLU A 244 12.53 18.98 -7.79
CA GLU A 244 13.59 18.97 -6.79
C GLU A 244 14.66 17.92 -7.11
N PHE A 245 14.26 16.69 -7.46
CA PHE A 245 15.19 15.63 -7.86
C PHE A 245 16.07 16.03 -9.05
N ARG A 246 15.52 16.80 -9.99
CA ARG A 246 16.27 17.32 -11.15
C ARG A 246 17.38 18.28 -10.74
N ARG A 247 17.13 19.12 -9.72
CA ARG A 247 18.06 20.12 -9.19
C ARG A 247 19.08 19.52 -8.22
N SER A 248 18.76 18.42 -7.56
CA SER A 248 19.64 17.78 -6.58
C SER A 248 20.87 17.15 -7.24
N GLU A 249 22.05 17.52 -6.75
CA GLU A 249 23.30 16.79 -6.97
C GLU A 249 23.40 15.69 -5.93
N LYS A 250 23.03 14.46 -6.31
CA LYS A 250 23.16 13.30 -5.40
C LYS A 250 24.58 12.75 -5.49
N GLY A 251 25.44 13.24 -4.58
CA GLY A 251 26.80 12.75 -4.29
C GLY A 251 26.85 11.82 -3.09
#